data_AF-A0AB39JW76-F1
#
_entry.id   AF-A0AB39JW76-F1
#
_cell.length_a   1.000
_cell.length_b   1.000
_cell.length_c   1.000
_cell.angle_alpha   90.00
_cell.angle_beta   90.00
_cell.angle_gamma   90.00
#
_symmetry.space_group_name_H-M   'P 1'
#
loop_
_entity.id
_entity.type
_entity.pdbx_description
1 polymer ?
#
loop_
_entity_poly.entity_id
_entity_poly.type
_entity_poly.pdbx_seq_one_letter_code
_entity_poly.pdbx_strand_id
1 'polypeptide(L)'
;MAITETVGSLLFGGHRSIMGLFADVVIEENHTDELVITEHPVEKGSPISDHYYKVPPEVTMKIGWSESAGKLNSLIGNSFIGADLSLLGIYQGLQAMQGQRLIISTGKRLYTDMLIKSLKVVTDLTSENSLMVDVVFKKVVITSTKETLVSIADQNNPEITSDVIDSGTKQPKQVEQSMLSQITGLGQVGGAYTVGL
;
A
#
# COMPACT_ATOMS: atom_id res chain seq x y z
N MET A 1 -14.62 -7.09 4.26
CA MET A 1 -14.33 -6.54 2.91
C MET A 1 -15.47 -6.81 1.93
N ALA A 2 -15.88 -8.07 1.74
CA ALA A 2 -16.98 -8.41 0.80
C ALA A 2 -18.35 -7.75 1.10
N ILE A 3 -18.72 -7.59 2.38
CA ILE A 3 -20.03 -6.98 2.74
C ILE A 3 -20.14 -5.50 2.36
N THR A 4 -19.04 -4.74 2.45
CA THR A 4 -18.99 -3.32 2.11
C THR A 4 -19.12 -3.12 0.60
N GLU A 5 -18.48 -4.00 -0.17
CA GLU A 5 -18.58 -4.01 -1.63
C GLU A 5 -20.01 -4.34 -2.10
N THR A 6 -20.66 -5.32 -1.48
CA THR A 6 -22.04 -5.70 -1.82
C THR A 6 -23.05 -4.60 -1.47
N VAL A 7 -22.98 -4.03 -0.26
CA VAL A 7 -23.93 -2.99 0.18
C VAL A 7 -23.71 -1.69 -0.61
N GLY A 8 -22.46 -1.30 -0.83
CA GLY A 8 -22.16 -0.13 -1.65
C GLY A 8 -22.61 -0.29 -3.10
N SER A 9 -22.49 -1.49 -3.68
CA SER A 9 -23.01 -1.77 -5.02
C SER A 9 -24.53 -1.65 -5.14
N LEU A 10 -25.28 -1.90 -4.06
CA LEU A 10 -26.74 -1.76 -4.05
C LEU A 10 -27.17 -0.29 -3.93
N LEU A 11 -26.44 0.51 -3.15
CA LEU A 11 -26.74 1.94 -2.94
C LEU A 11 -26.32 2.81 -4.14
N PHE A 12 -25.22 2.46 -4.80
CA PHE A 12 -24.67 3.21 -5.94
C PHE A 12 -24.92 2.53 -7.29
N GLY A 13 -25.76 1.48 -7.36
CA GLY A 13 -25.93 0.60 -8.52
C GLY A 13 -26.36 1.25 -9.83
N GLY A 14 -26.71 2.54 -9.84
CA GLY A 14 -26.96 3.31 -11.07
C GLY A 14 -25.80 4.19 -11.54
N HIS A 15 -24.86 4.55 -10.65
CA HIS A 15 -23.84 5.56 -10.90
C HIS A 15 -22.44 4.95 -10.91
N ARG A 16 -21.72 5.24 -12.00
CA ARG A 16 -20.31 4.86 -12.18
C ARG A 16 -19.45 5.98 -11.66
N SER A 17 -18.55 5.69 -10.74
CA SER A 17 -17.69 6.70 -10.14
C SER A 17 -16.30 6.16 -9.86
N ILE A 18 -15.30 7.01 -10.06
CA ILE A 18 -13.90 6.75 -9.76
C ILE A 18 -13.54 7.67 -8.61
N MET A 19 -13.53 7.16 -7.38
CA MET A 19 -13.23 7.97 -6.18
C MET A 19 -14.09 9.24 -6.08
N GLY A 20 -15.36 9.17 -6.50
CA GLY A 20 -16.29 10.31 -6.53
C GLY A 20 -16.25 11.16 -7.81
N LEU A 21 -15.32 10.91 -8.74
CA LEU A 21 -15.36 11.49 -10.08
C LEU A 21 -16.37 10.71 -10.94
N PHE A 22 -17.38 11.42 -11.41
CA PHE A 22 -18.42 10.87 -12.30
C PHE A 22 -18.04 11.09 -13.76
N ALA A 23 -18.11 10.03 -14.56
CA ALA A 23 -18.00 10.11 -16.02
C ALA A 23 -19.34 10.50 -16.63
N ASP A 24 -19.32 11.29 -17.69
CA ASP A 24 -20.54 11.68 -18.41
C ASP A 24 -21.07 10.52 -19.24
N VAL A 25 -20.15 9.76 -19.85
CA VAL A 25 -20.48 8.55 -20.60
C VAL A 25 -19.47 7.45 -20.28
N VAL A 26 -19.98 6.22 -20.21
CA VAL A 26 -19.18 5.00 -20.18
C VAL A 26 -19.56 4.19 -21.41
N ILE A 27 -18.64 4.13 -22.37
CA ILE A 27 -18.85 3.49 -23.67
C ILE A 27 -18.67 1.98 -23.53
N GLU A 28 -17.66 1.57 -22.77
CA GLU A 28 -17.30 0.16 -22.58
C GLU A 28 -16.89 -0.05 -21.12
N GLU A 29 -17.39 -1.12 -20.51
CA GLU A 29 -17.06 -1.55 -19.14
C GLU A 29 -16.81 -3.06 -19.21
N ASN A 30 -15.55 -3.47 -19.01
CA ASN A 30 -15.12 -4.86 -19.09
C ASN A 30 -14.51 -5.30 -17.74
N HIS A 31 -15.04 -6.37 -17.17
CA HIS A 31 -14.60 -6.96 -15.91
C HIS A 31 -13.93 -8.30 -16.15
N THR A 32 -12.69 -8.45 -15.66
CA THR A 32 -11.96 -9.72 -15.70
C THR A 32 -11.79 -10.24 -14.28
N ASP A 33 -12.50 -11.32 -13.98
CA ASP A 33 -12.37 -12.11 -12.74
C ASP A 33 -11.82 -13.49 -13.12
N GLU A 34 -10.63 -13.83 -12.62
CA GLU A 34 -9.96 -15.11 -12.92
C GLU A 34 -9.60 -15.85 -11.62
N LEU A 35 -9.74 -17.18 -11.65
CA LEU A 35 -9.36 -18.08 -10.57
C LEU A 35 -8.45 -19.15 -11.16
N VAL A 36 -7.23 -19.22 -10.64
CA VAL A 36 -6.24 -20.21 -11.07
C VAL A 36 -6.39 -21.44 -10.19
N ILE A 37 -6.60 -22.59 -10.82
CA ILE A 37 -6.67 -23.90 -10.20
C ILE A 37 -5.36 -24.62 -10.54
N THR A 38 -4.66 -25.16 -9.53
CA THR A 38 -3.43 -25.92 -9.77
C THR A 38 -3.78 -27.29 -10.32
N GLU A 39 -3.07 -27.76 -11.34
CA GLU A 39 -3.25 -29.11 -11.88
C GLU A 39 -1.98 -29.92 -11.65
N HIS A 40 -2.13 -31.07 -11.01
CA HIS A 40 -1.07 -32.06 -10.86
C HIS A 40 -1.38 -33.26 -11.75
N PRO A 41 -0.57 -33.54 -12.79
CA PRO A 41 -0.82 -34.66 -13.69
C PRO A 41 -0.60 -36.00 -12.96
N VAL A 42 -1.38 -37.00 -13.33
CA VAL A 42 -1.28 -38.37 -12.79
C VAL A 42 -1.09 -39.38 -13.93
N GLU A 43 -0.45 -40.50 -13.61
CA GLU A 43 -0.07 -41.52 -14.61
C GLU A 43 -1.26 -42.17 -15.32
N LYS A 44 -2.40 -42.29 -14.63
CA LYS A 44 -3.69 -42.70 -15.20
C LYS A 44 -4.83 -41.89 -14.60
N GLY A 45 -5.73 -41.40 -15.45
CA GLY A 45 -6.93 -40.68 -15.05
C GLY A 45 -6.86 -39.17 -15.34
N SER A 46 -7.74 -38.41 -14.70
CA SER A 46 -7.77 -36.95 -14.82
C SER A 46 -6.74 -36.31 -13.88
N PRO A 47 -6.09 -35.21 -14.28
CA PRO A 47 -5.26 -34.40 -13.38
C PRO A 47 -6.02 -34.06 -12.09
N ILE A 48 -5.31 -34.05 -10.96
CA ILE A 48 -5.86 -33.76 -9.63
C ILE A 48 -5.42 -32.35 -9.23
N SER A 49 -6.27 -31.60 -8.56
CA SER A 49 -5.96 -30.28 -8.01
C SER A 49 -5.91 -30.33 -6.49
N ASP A 50 -4.95 -29.63 -5.88
CA ASP A 50 -4.81 -29.48 -4.43
C ASP A 50 -5.01 -28.05 -3.93
N HIS A 51 -4.89 -27.05 -4.82
CA HIS A 51 -4.87 -25.65 -4.48
C HIS A 51 -5.56 -24.78 -5.55
N TYR A 52 -6.11 -23.66 -5.10
CA TYR A 52 -6.57 -22.61 -5.99
C TYR A 52 -6.35 -21.26 -5.35
N TYR A 53 -6.14 -20.24 -6.18
CA TYR A 53 -6.07 -18.86 -5.74
C TYR A 53 -6.74 -17.93 -6.75
N LYS A 54 -7.27 -16.81 -6.24
CA LYS A 54 -7.92 -15.80 -7.06
C LYS A 54 -6.90 -14.81 -7.59
N VAL A 55 -6.95 -14.54 -8.88
CA VAL A 55 -6.18 -13.45 -9.49
C VAL A 55 -6.81 -12.12 -9.07
N PRO A 56 -6.02 -11.08 -8.75
CA PRO A 56 -6.58 -9.76 -8.47
C PRO A 56 -7.42 -9.25 -9.65
N PRO A 57 -8.68 -8.85 -9.43
CA PRO A 57 -9.57 -8.45 -10.51
C PRO A 57 -9.03 -7.24 -11.27
N GLU A 58 -9.26 -7.24 -12.58
CA GLU A 58 -8.92 -6.15 -13.49
C GLU A 58 -10.21 -5.62 -14.14
N VAL A 59 -10.32 -4.29 -14.22
CA VAL A 59 -11.46 -3.61 -14.85
C VAL A 59 -10.92 -2.65 -15.89
N THR A 60 -11.35 -2.81 -17.13
CA THR A 60 -11.02 -1.90 -18.22
C THR A 60 -12.27 -1.12 -18.59
N MET A 61 -12.16 0.21 -18.65
CA MET A 61 -13.28 1.07 -19.03
C MET A 61 -12.87 2.06 -20.10
N LYS A 62 -13.79 2.33 -21.02
CA LYS A 62 -13.72 3.46 -21.95
C LYS A 62 -14.72 4.51 -21.52
N ILE A 63 -14.21 5.63 -21.04
CA ILE A 63 -15.00 6.67 -20.37
C ILE A 63 -14.77 8.02 -21.03
N GLY A 64 -15.81 8.83 -21.05
CA GLY A 64 -15.82 10.12 -21.73
C GLY A 64 -16.30 11.24 -20.82
N TRP A 65 -15.68 12.40 -20.97
CA TRP A 65 -16.15 13.66 -20.43
C TRP A 65 -16.33 14.70 -21.53
N SER A 66 -17.37 15.53 -21.40
CA SER A 66 -17.59 16.69 -22.25
C SER A 66 -17.23 17.97 -21.50
N GLU A 67 -16.66 18.94 -22.22
CA GLU A 67 -16.36 20.27 -21.68
C GLU A 67 -17.59 20.93 -21.02
N SER A 68 -18.78 20.67 -21.54
CA SER A 68 -20.03 21.24 -21.01
C SER A 68 -20.49 20.59 -19.70
N ALA A 69 -20.15 19.32 -19.48
CA ALA A 69 -20.59 18.56 -18.31
C ALA A 69 -19.58 18.61 -17.14
N GLY A 70 -18.31 18.97 -17.40
CA GLY A 70 -17.36 19.38 -16.37
C GLY A 70 -17.90 20.52 -15.48
N LYS A 71 -18.66 21.46 -16.06
CA LYS A 71 -19.33 22.55 -15.32
C LYS A 71 -20.44 22.08 -14.37
N LEU A 72 -21.14 20.98 -14.70
CA LEU A 72 -22.15 20.38 -13.82
C LEU A 72 -21.52 19.63 -12.66
N ASN A 73 -20.42 18.90 -12.90
CA ASN A 73 -19.65 18.22 -11.84
C ASN A 73 -19.12 19.21 -10.77
N SER A 74 -18.89 20.47 -11.16
CA SER A 74 -18.56 21.58 -10.24
C SER A 74 -19.65 21.92 -9.22
N LEU A 75 -20.92 21.61 -9.51
CA LEU A 75 -22.07 22.01 -8.68
C LEU A 75 -22.55 20.89 -7.75
N ILE A 76 -22.25 19.63 -8.08
CA ILE A 76 -22.77 18.43 -7.38
C ILE A 76 -21.67 17.65 -6.65
N GLY A 77 -20.40 17.83 -7.01
CA GLY A 77 -19.27 17.15 -6.38
C GLY A 77 -18.56 18.05 -5.38
N ASN A 78 -18.61 17.70 -4.08
CA ASN A 78 -17.68 18.17 -3.04
C ASN A 78 -16.26 17.69 -3.35
N SER A 79 -15.65 18.19 -4.42
CA SER A 79 -14.40 17.67 -4.94
C SER A 79 -13.21 18.25 -4.19
N PHE A 80 -12.41 17.35 -3.64
CA PHE A 80 -11.00 17.53 -3.23
C PHE A 80 -10.08 18.09 -4.34
N ILE A 81 -10.63 18.43 -5.51
CA ILE A 81 -9.96 18.96 -6.70
C ILE A 81 -10.41 20.42 -6.81
N GLY A 82 -9.50 21.33 -6.47
CA GLY A 82 -9.78 22.77 -6.45
C GLY A 82 -10.12 23.33 -7.83
N ALA A 83 -11.31 23.92 -7.91
CA ALA A 83 -11.64 25.14 -8.66
C ALA A 83 -11.67 25.18 -10.21
N ASP A 84 -11.32 24.13 -10.96
CA ASP A 84 -11.66 24.08 -12.40
C ASP A 84 -11.80 22.64 -12.90
N LEU A 85 -13.04 22.16 -13.05
CA LEU A 85 -13.33 20.82 -13.62
C LEU A 85 -13.36 20.87 -15.15
N SER A 86 -12.46 21.64 -15.75
CA SER A 86 -12.17 21.58 -17.17
C SER A 86 -11.64 20.19 -17.55
N LEU A 87 -11.70 19.84 -18.84
CA LEU A 87 -11.18 18.55 -19.32
C LEU A 87 -9.71 18.33 -18.88
N LEU A 88 -8.93 19.42 -18.81
CA LEU A 88 -7.57 19.41 -18.30
C LEU A 88 -7.51 19.04 -16.82
N GLY A 89 -8.35 19.66 -15.98
CA GLY A 89 -8.42 19.37 -14.54
C GLY A 89 -8.84 17.92 -14.25
N ILE A 90 -9.77 17.38 -15.04
CA ILE A 90 -10.18 15.96 -14.95
C ILE A 90 -9.01 15.05 -15.29
N TYR A 91 -8.31 15.32 -16.39
CA TYR A 91 -7.15 14.51 -16.78
C TYR A 91 -6.01 14.59 -15.76
N GLN A 92 -5.74 15.77 -15.20
CA GLN A 92 -4.76 15.95 -14.12
C GLN A 92 -5.20 15.23 -12.83
N GLY A 93 -6.49 15.26 -12.51
CA GLY A 93 -7.05 14.51 -11.39
C GLY A 93 -6.85 13.01 -11.54
N LEU A 94 -7.12 12.45 -12.72
CA LEU A 94 -6.87 11.04 -13.03
C LEU A 94 -5.38 10.68 -12.89
N GLN A 95 -4.48 11.55 -13.34
CA GLN A 95 -3.03 11.37 -13.15
C GLN A 95 -2.63 11.44 -11.67
N ALA A 96 -3.17 12.38 -10.90
CA ALA A 96 -2.87 12.51 -9.47
C ALA A 96 -3.40 11.32 -8.65
N MET A 97 -4.50 10.71 -9.09
CA MET A 97 -5.04 9.48 -8.54
C MET A 97 -4.20 8.25 -8.91
N GLN A 98 -3.32 8.36 -9.92
CA GLN A 98 -2.41 7.28 -10.29
C GLN A 98 -1.40 7.04 -9.16
N GLY A 99 -1.43 5.84 -8.58
CA GLY A 99 -0.61 5.47 -7.42
C GLY A 99 -1.32 5.58 -6.07
N GLN A 100 -2.52 6.15 -6.02
CA GLN A 100 -3.37 6.12 -4.82
C GLN A 100 -4.35 4.94 -4.88
N ARG A 101 -4.73 4.40 -3.72
CA ARG A 101 -5.76 3.36 -3.65
C ARG A 101 -7.13 3.98 -3.84
N LEU A 102 -7.84 3.52 -4.84
CA LEU A 102 -9.12 4.05 -5.26
C LEU A 102 -10.26 3.09 -4.94
N ILE A 103 -11.42 3.67 -4.72
CA ILE A 103 -12.70 2.98 -4.70
C ILE A 103 -13.40 3.26 -6.03
N ILE A 104 -13.82 2.22 -6.72
CA ILE A 104 -14.45 2.32 -8.04
C ILE A 104 -15.84 1.72 -7.96
N SER A 105 -16.86 2.53 -8.19
CA SER A 105 -18.23 2.07 -8.37
C SER A 105 -18.48 1.81 -9.85
N THR A 106 -18.90 0.60 -10.18
CA THR A 106 -19.32 0.21 -11.54
C THR A 106 -20.78 -0.19 -11.53
N GLY A 107 -21.36 -0.44 -12.71
CA GLY A 107 -22.76 -0.88 -12.80
C GLY A 107 -23.02 -2.31 -12.30
N LYS A 108 -21.99 -3.03 -11.85
CA LYS A 108 -22.07 -4.45 -11.45
C LYS A 108 -21.48 -4.72 -10.07
N ARG A 109 -20.44 -3.99 -9.68
CA ARG A 109 -19.70 -4.23 -8.43
C ARG A 109 -19.02 -2.94 -7.95
N LEU A 110 -18.95 -2.76 -6.64
CA LEU A 110 -18.04 -1.81 -6.01
C LEU A 110 -16.67 -2.49 -5.83
N TYR A 111 -15.61 -1.91 -6.38
CA TYR A 111 -14.25 -2.36 -6.20
C TYR A 111 -13.51 -1.50 -5.18
N THR A 112 -12.87 -2.15 -4.22
CA THR A 112 -11.97 -1.52 -3.23
C THR A 112 -10.50 -1.88 -3.51
N ASP A 113 -9.59 -1.00 -3.07
CA ASP A 113 -8.13 -1.13 -3.22
C ASP A 113 -7.69 -1.32 -4.69
N MET A 114 -8.29 -0.55 -5.60
CA MET A 114 -7.91 -0.53 -7.01
C MET A 114 -6.83 0.53 -7.26
N LEU A 115 -5.91 0.25 -8.18
CA LEU A 115 -4.96 1.22 -8.73
C LEU A 115 -5.24 1.43 -10.22
N ILE A 116 -4.97 2.64 -10.71
CA ILE A 116 -4.89 2.94 -12.14
C ILE A 116 -3.58 2.35 -12.69
N LYS A 117 -3.69 1.32 -13.53
CA LYS A 117 -2.57 0.66 -14.21
C LYS A 117 -2.15 1.43 -15.46
N SER A 118 -3.10 1.91 -16.24
CA SER A 118 -2.84 2.71 -17.43
C SER A 118 -3.96 3.69 -17.71
N LEU A 119 -3.59 4.88 -18.18
CA LEU A 119 -4.48 5.88 -18.77
C LEU A 119 -4.02 6.10 -20.20
N LYS A 120 -4.91 5.91 -21.16
CA LYS A 120 -4.65 6.19 -22.56
C LYS A 120 -5.75 7.14 -23.06
N VAL A 121 -5.31 8.25 -23.62
CA VAL A 121 -6.20 9.29 -24.18
C VAL A 121 -5.92 9.39 -25.66
N VAL A 122 -6.97 9.49 -26.46
CA VAL A 122 -6.88 9.74 -27.90
C VAL A 122 -7.71 10.98 -28.19
N THR A 123 -7.10 11.94 -28.88
CA THR A 123 -7.78 13.14 -29.37
C THR A 123 -7.73 13.13 -30.88
N ASP A 124 -8.91 13.13 -31.51
CA ASP A 124 -9.08 13.26 -32.95
C ASP A 124 -9.92 14.52 -33.29
N LEU A 125 -10.13 14.76 -34.59
CA LEU A 125 -10.90 15.91 -35.09
C LEU A 125 -12.33 15.97 -34.52
N THR A 126 -12.91 14.82 -34.20
CA THR A 126 -14.29 14.72 -33.70
C THR A 126 -14.37 14.79 -32.17
N SER A 127 -13.26 14.52 -31.48
CA SER A 127 -13.20 14.41 -30.04
C SER A 127 -12.46 15.56 -29.35
N GLU A 128 -12.06 16.62 -30.06
CA GLU A 128 -11.25 17.73 -29.51
C GLU A 128 -11.86 18.37 -28.24
N ASN A 129 -13.18 18.56 -28.20
CA ASN A 129 -13.90 19.13 -27.05
C ASN A 129 -14.43 18.07 -26.07
N SER A 130 -13.84 16.88 -26.10
CA SER A 130 -14.19 15.77 -25.21
C SER A 130 -12.95 15.01 -24.77
N LEU A 131 -12.93 14.58 -23.52
CA LEU A 131 -11.86 13.74 -23.02
C LEU A 131 -12.32 12.28 -23.06
N MET A 132 -11.81 11.51 -24.01
CA MET A 132 -12.03 10.06 -24.09
C MET A 132 -10.81 9.33 -23.53
N VAL A 133 -11.04 8.49 -22.52
CA VAL A 133 -9.99 7.79 -21.79
C VAL A 133 -10.27 6.29 -21.78
N ASP A 134 -9.30 5.53 -22.29
CA ASP A 134 -9.18 4.10 -22.05
C ASP A 134 -8.39 3.93 -20.75
N VAL A 135 -9.05 3.50 -19.69
CA VAL A 135 -8.44 3.31 -18.38
C VAL A 135 -8.48 1.85 -17.97
N VAL A 136 -7.36 1.37 -17.43
CA VAL A 136 -7.26 0.03 -16.86
C VAL A 136 -7.01 0.16 -15.37
N PHE A 137 -7.87 -0.47 -14.57
CA PHE A 137 -7.75 -0.55 -13.13
C PHE A 137 -7.44 -1.97 -12.71
N LYS A 138 -6.52 -2.13 -11.76
CA LYS A 138 -6.16 -3.44 -11.21
C LYS A 138 -6.20 -3.41 -9.69
N LYS A 139 -6.81 -4.42 -9.08
CA LYS A 139 -6.78 -4.57 -7.62
C LYS A 139 -5.37 -4.90 -7.16
N VAL A 140 -4.93 -4.25 -6.09
CA VAL A 140 -3.62 -4.50 -5.51
C VAL A 140 -3.78 -4.92 -4.05
N VAL A 141 -3.14 -6.04 -3.71
CA VAL A 141 -3.08 -6.55 -2.34
C VAL A 141 -1.70 -6.22 -1.79
N ILE A 142 -1.59 -5.12 -1.04
CA ILE A 142 -0.35 -4.75 -0.33
C ILE A 142 -0.48 -5.15 1.14
N THR A 143 0.47 -5.96 1.60
CA THR A 143 0.64 -6.27 3.01
C THR A 143 1.40 -5.12 3.69
N SER A 144 0.83 -4.57 4.76
CA SER A 144 1.53 -3.58 5.60
C SER A 144 2.39 -4.31 6.63
N THR A 145 3.71 -4.18 6.52
CA THR A 145 4.64 -4.60 7.57
C THR A 145 4.71 -3.49 8.60
N LYS A 146 4.06 -3.67 9.75
CA LYS A 146 4.30 -2.82 10.91
C LYS A 146 5.62 -3.26 11.54
N GLU A 147 6.62 -2.40 11.48
CA GLU A 147 7.80 -2.53 12.33
C GLU A 147 7.39 -2.13 13.74
N THR A 148 7.41 -3.10 14.65
CA THR A 148 7.29 -2.83 16.08
C THR A 148 8.67 -2.63 16.65
N LEU A 149 8.96 -1.42 17.15
CA LEU A 149 10.13 -1.17 17.98
C LEU A 149 9.97 -1.98 19.27
N VAL A 150 10.81 -2.98 19.47
CA VAL A 150 10.86 -3.75 20.72
C VAL A 150 11.59 -2.90 21.75
N SER A 151 10.93 -2.57 22.86
CA SER A 151 11.58 -1.87 23.96
C SER A 151 12.53 -2.82 24.69
N ILE A 152 13.69 -2.33 25.12
CA ILE A 152 14.70 -3.11 25.87
C ILE A 152 14.09 -3.71 27.16
N ALA A 153 13.09 -3.05 27.74
CA ALA A 153 12.40 -3.49 28.95
C ALA A 153 11.55 -4.76 28.75
N ASP A 154 11.11 -5.01 27.51
CA ASP A 154 10.28 -6.16 27.14
C ASP A 154 11.12 -7.33 26.58
N GLN A 155 12.45 -7.16 26.49
CA GLN A 155 13.37 -8.21 26.06
C GLN A 155 13.74 -9.12 27.23
N ASN A 156 13.61 -10.44 27.06
CA ASN A 156 13.95 -11.42 28.09
C ASN A 156 15.45 -11.40 28.44
N ASN A 157 16.33 -11.11 27.46
CA ASN A 157 17.78 -10.98 27.62
C ASN A 157 18.30 -9.77 26.81
N PRO A 158 18.19 -8.54 27.35
CA PRO A 158 18.53 -7.33 26.63
C PRO A 158 20.03 -7.22 26.29
N GLU A 159 20.91 -7.90 27.04
CA GLU A 159 22.36 -7.86 26.81
C GLU A 159 22.81 -8.53 25.51
N ILE A 160 21.99 -9.42 24.93
CA ILE A 160 22.34 -10.25 23.77
C ILE A 160 21.45 -9.95 22.55
N THR A 161 20.29 -9.32 22.77
CA THR A 161 19.23 -9.14 21.75
C THR A 161 18.83 -7.69 21.52
N SER A 162 19.42 -6.74 22.25
CA SER A 162 19.26 -5.31 21.96
C SER A 162 20.18 -4.88 20.81
N ASP A 163 19.76 -3.84 20.10
CA ASP A 163 20.65 -3.16 19.16
C ASP A 163 21.89 -2.64 19.87
N VAL A 164 23.04 -2.68 19.19
CA VAL A 164 24.31 -2.17 19.72
C VAL A 164 24.21 -0.65 19.89
N ILE A 165 23.84 -0.20 21.08
CA ILE A 165 23.92 1.20 21.46
C ILE A 165 25.36 1.55 21.86
N ASP A 166 25.97 2.51 21.15
CA ASP A 166 27.27 3.07 21.55
C ASP A 166 27.11 3.74 22.92
N SER A 167 27.51 3.02 23.97
CA SER A 167 27.38 3.47 25.36
C SER A 167 28.49 4.44 25.78
N GLY A 168 29.30 4.93 24.85
CA GLY A 168 30.47 5.74 25.15
C GLY A 168 31.47 5.02 26.06
N THR A 169 32.48 5.74 26.55
CA THR A 169 33.48 5.19 27.46
C THR A 169 32.87 4.94 28.85
N LYS A 170 32.45 3.70 29.13
CA LYS A 170 32.05 3.30 30.48
C LYS A 170 33.25 3.41 31.42
N GLN A 171 33.14 4.32 32.40
CA GLN A 171 34.18 4.52 33.39
C GLN A 171 34.22 3.28 34.33
N PRO A 172 35.39 2.67 34.56
CA PRO A 172 35.47 1.49 35.41
C PRO A 172 35.04 1.86 36.83
N LYS A 173 34.05 1.13 37.36
CA LYS A 173 33.67 1.22 38.78
C LYS A 173 34.90 0.84 39.61
N GLN A 174 35.37 1.75 40.46
CA GLN A 174 36.53 1.48 41.30
C GLN A 174 36.26 0.23 42.14
N VAL A 175 37.10 -0.78 41.95
CA VAL A 175 37.08 -1.99 42.77
C VAL A 175 37.55 -1.58 44.16
N GLU A 176 36.74 -1.82 45.19
CA GLU A 176 37.13 -1.55 46.57
C GLU A 176 38.34 -2.42 46.91
N GLN A 177 39.51 -1.79 47.03
CA GLN A 177 40.74 -2.48 47.42
C GLN A 177 40.68 -2.80 48.92
N SER A 178 40.83 -4.07 49.26
CA SER A 178 40.82 -4.53 50.65
C SER A 178 41.98 -3.91 51.44
N MET A 179 41.73 -3.49 52.68
CA MET A 179 42.67 -2.78 53.58
C MET A 179 44.06 -3.44 53.71
N LEU A 180 44.13 -4.75 53.53
CA LEU A 180 45.39 -5.51 53.59
C LEU A 180 46.32 -5.20 52.41
N SER A 181 45.75 -4.85 51.24
CA SER A 181 46.48 -4.43 50.04
C SER A 181 47.16 -3.07 50.21
N GLN A 182 46.61 -2.17 51.02
CA GLN A 182 47.20 -0.84 51.27
C GLN A 182 48.34 -0.91 52.30
N ILE A 183 48.27 -1.85 53.26
CA ILE A 183 49.26 -1.97 54.33
C ILE A 183 50.50 -2.75 53.89
N THR A 184 50.35 -3.74 53.00
CA THR A 184 51.45 -4.61 52.57
C THR A 184 52.09 -4.20 51.24
N GLY A 185 51.55 -3.18 50.56
CA GLY A 185 52.02 -2.74 49.23
C GLY A 185 51.81 -3.77 48.11
N LEU A 186 51.29 -4.97 48.41
CA LEU A 186 51.02 -6.02 47.43
C LEU A 186 49.57 -5.92 46.98
N GLY A 187 49.27 -4.85 46.24
CA GLY A 187 47.99 -4.64 45.57
C GLY A 187 48.05 -5.05 44.11
N GLN A 188 47.20 -6.01 43.75
CA GLN A 188 47.05 -6.47 42.38
C GLN A 188 46.42 -5.35 41.53
N VAL A 189 47.24 -4.60 40.81
CA VAL A 189 46.79 -3.79 39.67
C VAL A 189 47.13 -4.58 38.41
N GLY A 190 46.11 -5.14 37.77
CA GLY A 190 46.18 -5.66 36.40
C GLY A 190 47.41 -6.52 36.08
N GLY A 191 47.39 -7.80 36.46
CA GLY A 191 48.16 -8.83 35.77
C GLY A 191 49.70 -8.79 35.83
N ALA A 192 50.33 -8.02 36.71
CA ALA A 192 51.77 -8.12 36.94
C ALA A 192 52.12 -7.88 38.42
N TYR A 193 52.80 -8.84 39.04
CA TYR A 193 53.36 -8.67 40.38
C TYR A 193 54.70 -7.95 40.26
N THR A 194 54.82 -6.76 40.85
CA THR A 194 56.12 -6.13 41.11
C THR A 194 56.58 -6.57 42.49
N VAL A 195 57.68 -7.31 42.54
CA VAL A 195 58.32 -7.76 43.78
C VAL A 195 59.14 -6.59 44.33
N GLY A 196 58.74 -6.07 45.50
CA GLY A 196 59.56 -5.11 46.24
C GLY A 196 60.76 -5.80 46.88
N LEU A 197 61.89 -5.08 46.94
CA LEU A 197 63.13 -5.46 47.64
C LEU A 197 62.89 -5.83 49.11
#